data_AF-A0A967WR38-F1
#
_entry.id   AF-A0A967WR38-F1
#
_cell.length_a   1.000
_cell.length_b   1.000
_cell.length_c   1.000
_cell.angle_alpha   90.00
_cell.angle_beta   90.00
_cell.angle_gamma   90.00
#
_symmetry.space_group_name_H-M   'P 1'
#
loop_
_entity.id
_entity.type
_entity.pdbx_description
1 polymer ?
#
loop_
_entity_poly.entity_id
_entity_poly.type
_entity_poly.pdbx_seq_one_letter_code
_entity_poly.pdbx_strand_id
1 'polypeptide(L)' 'DGLKARLALLGFEADIQVVESGGETWHRVRLGPYDSYRSANSIRNRLQRNEIQTLLMRVRQ' A
#
# COMPACT_ATOMS: atom_id res chain seq x y z
N ASP A 1 0.59 -7.18 -14.35
CA ASP A 1 -0.11 -6.13 -13.60
C ASP A 1 -1.21 -6.71 -12.73
N GLY A 2 -1.52 -6.10 -11.57
CA GLY A 2 -2.72 -6.56 -10.86
C GLY A 2 -2.87 -6.16 -9.41
N LEU A 3 -1.84 -5.66 -8.71
CA LEU A 3 -2.00 -5.37 -7.29
C LEU A 3 -3.01 -4.24 -7.05
N LYS A 4 -2.96 -3.15 -7.83
CA LYS A 4 -3.96 -2.07 -7.76
C LYS A 4 -5.38 -2.58 -8.06
N ALA A 5 -5.54 -3.44 -9.07
CA ALA A 5 -6.84 -4.03 -9.40
C ALA A 5 -7.34 -4.97 -8.30
N ARG A 6 -6.47 -5.83 -7.74
CA ARG A 6 -6.78 -6.72 -6.61
C ARG A 6 -7.21 -5.93 -5.38
N LEU A 7 -6.53 -4.81 -5.10
CA LEU A 7 -6.90 -3.90 -4.01
C LEU A 7 -8.27 -3.25 -4.27
N ALA A 8 -8.54 -2.82 -5.52
CA ALA A 8 -9.85 -2.28 -5.89
C ALA A 8 -10.99 -3.30 -5.70
N LEU A 9 -10.77 -4.57 -6.06
CA LEU A 9 -11.74 -5.65 -5.81
C LEU A 9 -12.01 -5.88 -4.32
N LEU A 10 -11.05 -5.57 -3.45
CA LEU A 10 -11.20 -5.60 -1.99
C LEU A 10 -11.81 -4.29 -1.43
N GLY A 11 -12.17 -3.34 -2.29
CA GLY A 11 -12.74 -2.05 -1.91
C GLY A 11 -11.69 -1.04 -1.43
N PHE A 12 -10.43 -1.20 -1.82
CA PHE A 12 -9.36 -0.25 -1.51
C PHE A 12 -8.97 0.55 -2.74
N GLU A 13 -8.92 1.87 -2.56
CA GLU A 13 -8.34 2.76 -3.56
C GLU A 13 -6.84 2.91 -3.32
N ALA A 14 -6.04 2.58 -4.33
CA ALA A 14 -4.59 2.59 -4.26
C ALA A 14 -3.97 3.49 -5.32
N ASP A 15 -2.92 4.19 -4.93
CA ASP A 15 -2.10 5.00 -5.82
C ASP A 15 -0.84 4.24 -6.24
N ILE A 16 -0.37 4.52 -7.46
CA ILE A 16 0.91 4.03 -7.93
C ILE A 16 1.88 5.21 -7.86
N GLN A 17 2.98 5.02 -7.13
CA GLN A 17 4.10 5.95 -7.11
C GLN A 17 5.29 5.31 -7.82
N VAL A 18 5.80 6.02 -8.82
CA VAL A 18 7.03 5.64 -9.51
C VAL A 18 8.18 6.33 -8.81
N VAL A 19 9.15 5.57 -8.34
CA VAL A 19 10.35 6.11 -7.69
C VAL A 19 11.59 5.43 -8.22
N GLU A 20 12.64 6.20 -8.44
CA GLU A 20 13.96 5.67 -8.76
C GLU A 20 14.75 5.47 -7.47
N SER A 21 15.29 4.27 -7.26
CA SER A 21 16.04 3.94 -6.06
C SER A 21 17.16 2.96 -6.42
N GLY A 22 18.41 3.36 -6.18
CA GLY A 22 19.57 2.50 -6.44
C GLY A 22 19.79 2.16 -7.92
N GLY A 23 19.34 3.02 -8.84
CA GLY A 23 19.40 2.77 -10.28
C GLY A 23 18.27 1.91 -10.84
N GLU A 24 17.28 1.53 -10.02
CA GLU A 24 16.10 0.77 -10.43
C GLU A 24 14.82 1.61 -10.27
N THR A 25 13.87 1.44 -11.19
CA THR A 25 12.53 2.06 -11.11
C THR A 25 11.56 1.16 -10.37
N TRP A 26 11.00 1.65 -9.27
CA TRP A 26 10.03 0.96 -8.44
C TRP A 26 8.62 1.50 -8.67
N HIS A 27 7.67 0.61 -8.93
CA HIS A 27 6.24 0.93 -9.01
C HIS A 27 5.56 0.58 -7.69
N ARG A 28 5.59 1.52 -6.74
CA ARG A 28 5.04 1.32 -5.39
C ARG A 28 3.52 1.50 -5.39
N VAL A 29 2.78 0.48 -4.96
CA VAL A 29 1.32 0.56 -4.75
C VAL A 29 1.06 0.99 -3.30
N ARG A 30 0.50 2.18 -3.12
CA ARG A 30 0.31 2.83 -1.81
C ARG A 30 -1.18 2.92 -1.46
N LEU A 31 -1.49 2.67 -0.18
CA LEU A 31 -2.80 2.95 0.41
C LEU A 31 -2.65 4.00 1.52
N GLY A 32 -3.57 4.95 1.59
CA GLY A 32 -3.53 6.07 2.54
C GLY A 32 -2.91 7.34 1.94
N PRO A 33 -2.60 8.36 2.75
CA PRO A 33 -2.24 8.28 4.17
C PRO A 33 -3.40 7.94 5.11
N TYR A 34 -3.05 7.42 6.29
CA TYR A 34 -4.01 7.12 7.36
C TYR A 34 -3.69 7.96 8.59
N ASP A 35 -4.72 8.49 9.26
CA ASP A 35 -4.58 9.44 10.37
C ASP A 35 -3.96 8.85 11.64
N SER A 36 -3.90 7.52 11.74
CA SER A 36 -3.36 6.85 12.92
C SER A 36 -2.62 5.57 12.55
N TYR A 37 -1.67 5.19 13.39
CA TYR A 37 -1.04 3.87 13.30
C TYR A 37 -2.06 2.74 13.44
N ARG A 38 -3.08 2.91 14.29
CA ARG A 38 -4.11 1.89 14.54
C ARG A 38 -4.94 1.62 13.29
N SER A 39 -5.37 2.65 12.56
CA SER A 39 -6.10 2.49 11.30
C SER A 39 -5.23 1.82 10.24
N ALA A 40 -3.98 2.27 10.07
CA ALA A 40 -3.04 1.66 9.14
C ALA A 40 -2.78 0.17 9.46
N ASN A 41 -2.62 -0.19 10.74
CA ASN A 41 -2.40 -1.57 11.16
C ASN A 41 -3.65 -2.46 10.95
N SER A 42 -4.85 -1.91 11.15
CA SER A 42 -6.11 -2.61 10.85
C SER A 42 -6.20 -2.97 9.35
N ILE A 43 -5.85 -2.02 8.47
CA ILE A 43 -5.81 -2.27 7.03
C ILE A 43 -4.75 -3.32 6.68
N ARG A 44 -3.52 -3.19 7.21
CA ARG A 44 -2.47 -4.20 7.03
C ARG A 44 -2.96 -5.61 7.39
N ASN A 45 -3.62 -5.77 8.54
CA ASN A 45 -4.15 -7.07 8.96
C ASN A 45 -5.21 -7.60 7.99
N ARG A 46 -6.08 -6.73 7.44
CA ARG A 46 -7.07 -7.11 6.43
C ARG A 46 -6.41 -7.55 5.12
N LEU A 47 -5.35 -6.88 4.70
CA LEU A 47 -4.59 -7.25 3.50
C LEU A 47 -3.83 -8.55 3.69
N GLN A 48 -3.21 -8.76 4.85
CA GLN A 48 -2.52 -10.01 5.16
C GLN A 48 -3.46 -11.21 5.18
N ARG A 49 -4.70 -11.06 5.67
CA ARG A 49 -5.75 -12.11 5.57
C ARG A 49 -6.15 -12.44 4.13
N ASN A 50 -5.88 -11.54 3.19
CA ASN A 50 -6.06 -11.77 1.76
C ASN A 50 -4.72 -12.12 1.08
N GLU A 51 -3.71 -12.56 1.84
CA GLU A 51 -2.39 -12.95 1.32
C GLU A 51 -1.69 -11.82 0.55
N ILE A 52 -1.93 -10.57 0.95
CA ILE A 52 -1.26 -9.39 0.43
C ILE A 52 -0.26 -8.92 1.48
N GLN A 53 1.03 -9.09 1.19
CA GLN A 53 2.11 -8.59 2.04
C GLN A 53 2.25 -7.07 1.87
N THR A 54 2.40 -6.35 2.98
CA THR A 54 2.49 -4.89 2.99
C THR A 54 3.52 -4.40 3.99
N LEU A 55 4.14 -3.26 3.66
CA LEU A 55 5.01 -2.52 4.57
C LEU A 55 4.29 -1.28 5.08
N LEU A 56 4.25 -1.09 6.39
CA LEU A 56 3.77 0.14 7.00
C LEU A 56 4.88 1.18 7.00
N MET A 57 4.60 2.35 6.46
CA MET A 57 5.54 3.47 6.42
C MET A 57 4.92 4.69 7.09
N ARG A 58 5.71 5.37 7.93
CA ARG A 58 5.34 6.69 8.45
C ARG A 58 5.68 7.72 7.39
N VAL A 59 4.69 8.41 6.87
CA VAL A 59 4.91 9.54 5.96
C VAL A 59 5.40 10.71 6.82
N ARG A 60 6.63 11.17 6.58
CA ARG A 60 7.06 12.51 6.97
C ARG A 60 6.57 13.45 5.86
N GLN A 61 5.67 14.37 6.20
CA GLN A 61 5.44 15.55 5.36
C GLN A 61 6.65 16.47 5.47
#